data_AF-A0AAU3ZSW8-F1
#
_entry.id   AF-A0AAU3ZSW8-F1
#
_cell.length_a   1.000
_cell.length_b   1.000
_cell.length_c   1.000
_cell.angle_alpha   90.00
_cell.angle_beta   90.00
_cell.angle_gamma   90.00
#
_symmetry.space_group_name_H-M   'P 1'
#
loop_
_entity.id
_entity.type
_entity.pdbx_description
1 polymer ?
#
loop_
_entity_poly.entity_id
_entity_poly.type
_entity_poly.pdbx_seq_one_letter_code
_entity_poly.pdbx_strand_id
1 'polypeptide(L)'
;MATSKKKTPEKESAEESARESAQSAKRESVKAVAPKSPGTVTRHLLEGAASVVAAVAAMTLLGYGALDSLHAESAGSLSQLVPLIVSMAVGATLTLSSGGGRLLGGGEASGGGMAGLLGGTGGSGGMKLEVTGGVDIMPLSLTLVGAVVLGTVFFRPLKRSGRPDAALFGARFGGAALAAVTVFAVVASQASGKLHLPESVTGKLGQGGGGQAGGQGFSDAVKNVVVDVNAAAVAVQGLVWMLAILAIGCIAARRTTVPRSLAMSWLRLRWNPATSAVGGVFLALVLVPLVLSALLVGLALAGQELPGQAAKAGGALLLLAPNLLAVLLTTGAGSAWQGTMQRQQGQGGGMGAMLGQGQAAPSSPPRGKNVMDIAVAGIPLWAVGLVLLLAALLICGYRATARTPAPTARQAANALFGFHLQIAIRISVITSLCTVLLSWLTTASGSFGIGIMGMQMGGAEADLSGNWLPAILIGGILGGAAGYAGSHLHHLHRLYRMRRSTTPPDEKGRPDLSPPTERARPRAAAAKNS
;
A
#
# COMPACT_ATOMS: atom_id res chain seq x y z
N MET A 1 -18.63 -42.48 -61.46
CA MET A 1 -17.34 -42.65 -62.16
C MET A 1 -16.51 -41.41 -61.93
N ALA A 2 -15.67 -41.46 -60.89
CA ALA A 2 -14.73 -40.39 -60.57
C ALA A 2 -13.51 -40.56 -61.49
N THR A 3 -13.27 -39.57 -62.36
CA THR A 3 -12.03 -39.52 -63.14
C THR A 3 -10.91 -39.05 -62.22
N SER A 4 -10.10 -40.03 -61.79
CA SER A 4 -8.85 -39.81 -61.08
C SER A 4 -7.90 -39.02 -61.99
N LYS A 5 -7.83 -37.71 -61.78
CA LYS A 5 -6.81 -36.83 -62.39
C LYS A 5 -5.46 -37.23 -61.81
N LYS A 6 -4.74 -38.06 -62.56
CA LYS A 6 -3.35 -38.45 -62.29
C LYS A 6 -2.48 -37.19 -62.32
N LYS A 7 -2.20 -36.64 -61.14
CA LYS A 7 -1.33 -35.49 -60.92
C LYS A 7 0.08 -35.91 -61.34
N THR A 8 0.66 -35.21 -62.31
CA THR A 8 1.97 -35.52 -62.85
C THR A 8 3.07 -35.27 -61.78
N PRO A 9 3.98 -36.23 -61.58
CA PRO A 9 4.93 -36.24 -60.45
C PRO A 9 5.94 -35.07 -60.47
N GLU A 10 6.14 -34.40 -61.61
CA GLU A 10 7.09 -33.29 -61.72
C GLU A 10 6.69 -32.04 -60.93
N LYS A 11 5.39 -31.74 -60.80
CA LYS A 11 4.93 -30.55 -60.05
C LYS A 11 5.09 -30.69 -58.53
N GLU A 12 5.06 -31.91 -58.02
CA GLU A 12 5.15 -32.16 -56.58
C GLU A 12 6.59 -31.98 -56.08
N SER A 13 7.60 -32.38 -56.87
CA SER A 13 9.01 -32.19 -56.51
C SER A 13 9.44 -30.71 -56.50
N ALA A 14 8.86 -29.89 -57.39
CA ALA A 14 9.16 -28.46 -57.46
C ALA A 14 8.60 -27.68 -56.25
N GLU A 15 7.40 -28.05 -55.78
CA GLU A 15 6.80 -27.46 -54.58
C GLU A 15 7.54 -27.89 -53.29
N GLU A 16 8.06 -29.11 -53.25
CA GLU A 16 8.82 -29.62 -52.11
C GLU A 16 10.19 -28.93 -52.00
N SER A 17 10.89 -28.77 -53.12
CA SER A 17 12.16 -28.03 -53.18
C SER A 17 12.00 -26.53 -52.84
N ALA A 18 10.89 -25.90 -53.25
CA ALA A 18 10.56 -24.53 -52.86
C ALA A 18 10.27 -24.39 -51.35
N ARG A 19 9.67 -25.41 -50.73
CA ARG A 19 9.41 -25.43 -49.28
C ARG A 19 10.68 -25.66 -48.47
N GLU A 20 11.58 -26.53 -48.93
CA GLU A 20 12.86 -26.76 -48.27
C GLU A 20 13.78 -25.54 -48.36
N SER A 21 13.84 -24.86 -49.51
CA SER A 21 14.62 -23.63 -49.67
C SER A 21 14.07 -22.47 -48.83
N ALA A 22 12.75 -22.33 -48.73
CA ALA A 22 12.12 -21.34 -47.84
C ALA A 22 12.33 -21.66 -46.35
N GLN A 23 12.33 -22.95 -45.96
CA GLN A 23 12.66 -23.35 -44.60
C GLN A 23 14.15 -23.16 -44.28
N SER A 24 15.04 -23.39 -45.24
CA SER A 24 16.48 -23.16 -45.11
C SER A 24 16.80 -21.67 -44.92
N ALA A 25 16.23 -20.79 -45.75
CA ALA A 25 16.39 -19.34 -45.60
C ALA A 25 15.81 -18.79 -44.27
N LYS A 26 14.73 -19.42 -43.77
CA LYS A 26 14.17 -19.09 -42.46
C LYS A 26 15.00 -19.63 -41.30
N ARG A 27 15.76 -20.71 -41.49
CA ARG A 27 16.72 -21.23 -40.49
C ARG A 27 18.01 -20.42 -40.46
N GLU A 28 18.49 -19.91 -41.60
CA GLU A 28 19.68 -19.05 -41.64
C GLU A 28 19.43 -17.61 -41.18
N SER A 29 18.22 -17.06 -41.34
CA SER A 29 17.88 -15.73 -40.80
C SER A 29 17.64 -15.71 -39.29
N VAL A 30 17.57 -16.89 -38.64
CA VAL A 30 17.66 -17.04 -37.17
C VAL A 30 19.14 -17.21 -36.76
N LYS A 31 20.06 -16.57 -37.50
CA LYS A 31 21.48 -16.44 -37.14
C LYS A 31 21.58 -15.68 -35.82
N ALA A 32 21.80 -16.45 -34.75
CA ALA A 32 22.55 -16.10 -33.55
C ALA A 32 22.47 -14.63 -33.11
N VAL A 33 21.33 -14.23 -32.53
CA VAL A 33 21.40 -13.17 -31.51
C VAL A 33 22.26 -13.75 -30.39
N ALA A 34 23.54 -13.39 -30.39
CA ALA A 34 24.51 -13.86 -29.41
C ALA A 34 23.88 -13.70 -28.00
N PRO A 35 23.88 -14.76 -27.18
CA PRO A 35 23.28 -14.70 -25.86
C PRO A 35 23.95 -13.57 -25.10
N LYS A 36 23.18 -12.52 -24.76
CA LYS A 36 23.68 -11.41 -23.93
C LYS A 36 24.33 -12.03 -22.70
N SER A 37 25.62 -11.72 -22.51
CA SER A 37 26.38 -12.15 -21.35
C SER A 37 25.53 -11.97 -20.09
N PRO A 38 25.46 -12.99 -19.21
CA PRO A 38 24.79 -12.83 -17.92
C PRO A 38 25.35 -11.58 -17.23
N GLY A 39 24.46 -10.74 -16.69
CA GLY A 39 24.85 -9.50 -16.04
C GLY A 39 25.78 -9.77 -14.86
N THR A 40 26.71 -8.85 -14.59
CA THR A 40 27.62 -8.95 -13.44
C THR A 40 26.85 -8.80 -12.12
N VAL A 41 27.34 -9.44 -11.05
CA VAL A 41 26.79 -9.34 -9.68
C VAL A 41 26.64 -7.88 -9.23
N THR A 42 27.62 -7.04 -9.56
CA THR A 42 27.64 -5.60 -9.26
C THR A 42 26.46 -4.85 -9.88
N ARG A 43 26.08 -5.19 -11.12
CA ARG A 43 24.92 -4.59 -11.77
C ARG A 43 23.63 -4.95 -11.02
N HIS A 44 23.47 -6.20 -10.60
CA HIS A 44 22.29 -6.62 -9.86
C HIS A 44 22.19 -5.93 -8.49
N LEU A 45 23.31 -5.79 -7.78
CA LEU A 45 23.40 -4.99 -6.54
C LEU A 45 22.92 -3.54 -6.79
N LEU A 46 23.46 -2.87 -7.81
CA LEU A 46 23.09 -1.50 -8.15
C LEU A 46 21.62 -1.36 -8.57
N GLU A 47 21.06 -2.32 -9.33
CA GLU A 47 19.65 -2.32 -9.70
C GLU A 47 18.72 -2.53 -8.49
N GLY A 48 19.17 -3.29 -7.49
CA GLY A 48 18.50 -3.43 -6.20
C GLY A 48 18.51 -2.11 -5.42
N ALA A 49 19.68 -1.52 -5.24
CA ALA A 49 19.84 -0.24 -4.57
C ALA A 49 19.02 0.88 -5.23
N ALA A 50 19.09 0.98 -6.57
CA ALA A 50 18.33 1.95 -7.35
C ALA A 50 16.82 1.81 -7.17
N SER A 51 16.29 0.61 -6.92
CA SER A 51 14.85 0.41 -6.68
C SER A 51 14.38 1.02 -5.35
N VAL A 52 15.21 0.96 -4.31
CA VAL A 52 14.92 1.57 -3.01
C VAL A 52 15.06 3.08 -3.09
N VAL A 53 16.14 3.57 -3.71
CA VAL A 53 16.34 5.02 -3.92
C VAL A 53 15.18 5.61 -4.72
N ALA A 54 14.72 4.94 -5.78
CA ALA A 54 13.56 5.38 -6.55
C ALA A 54 12.27 5.42 -5.73
N ALA A 55 12.06 4.44 -4.84
CA ALA A 55 10.90 4.40 -3.96
C ALA A 55 10.91 5.56 -2.96
N VAL A 56 12.04 5.79 -2.28
CA VAL A 56 12.19 6.90 -1.33
C VAL A 56 12.10 8.25 -2.03
N ALA A 57 12.67 8.39 -3.22
CA ALA A 57 12.53 9.62 -4.03
C ALA A 57 11.06 9.90 -4.38
N ALA A 58 10.30 8.88 -4.80
CA ALA A 58 8.88 9.04 -5.09
C ALA A 58 8.07 9.43 -3.83
N MET A 59 8.37 8.84 -2.67
CA MET A 59 7.77 9.21 -1.39
C MET A 59 8.11 10.67 -1.02
N THR A 60 9.38 11.05 -1.17
CA THR A 60 9.87 12.40 -0.86
C THR A 60 9.18 13.44 -1.73
N LEU A 61 9.07 13.21 -3.04
CA LEU A 61 8.38 14.11 -3.97
C LEU A 61 6.89 14.25 -3.66
N LEU A 62 6.21 13.14 -3.35
CA LEU A 62 4.80 13.15 -2.99
C LEU A 62 4.56 13.87 -1.65
N GLY A 63 5.42 13.59 -0.65
CA GLY A 63 5.38 14.21 0.66
C GLY A 63 5.64 15.72 0.58
N TYR A 64 6.61 16.14 -0.23
CA TYR A 64 6.88 17.54 -0.52
C TYR A 64 5.65 18.23 -1.12
N GLY A 65 5.09 17.70 -2.21
CA GLY A 65 3.92 18.30 -2.86
C GLY A 65 2.70 18.37 -1.93
N ALA A 66 2.51 17.38 -1.07
CA ALA A 66 1.44 17.40 -0.09
C ALA A 66 1.65 18.46 1.00
N LEU A 67 2.86 18.55 1.56
CA LEU A 67 3.20 19.51 2.61
C LEU A 67 3.15 20.96 2.11
N ASP A 68 3.67 21.19 0.91
CA ASP A 68 3.61 22.49 0.24
C ASP A 68 2.16 22.93 0.00
N SER A 69 1.31 22.04 -0.52
CA SER A 69 -0.13 22.31 -0.69
C SER A 69 -0.85 22.62 0.63
N LEU A 70 -0.38 22.03 1.73
CA LEU A 70 -0.89 22.29 3.08
C LEU A 70 -0.33 23.56 3.72
N HIS A 71 0.60 24.25 3.05
CA HIS A 71 1.33 25.41 3.58
C HIS A 71 2.04 25.07 4.89
N ALA A 72 2.61 23.86 4.96
CA ALA A 72 3.24 23.35 6.18
C ALA A 72 4.53 24.11 6.55
N GLU A 73 5.00 25.02 5.70
CA GLU A 73 6.12 25.94 5.98
C GLU A 73 5.91 26.75 7.26
N SER A 74 4.65 27.03 7.63
CA SER A 74 4.34 27.69 8.90
C SER A 74 4.69 26.84 10.13
N ALA A 75 4.78 25.51 9.97
CA ALA A 75 5.09 24.57 11.04
C ALA A 75 6.59 24.19 11.10
N GLY A 76 7.34 24.40 10.02
CA GLY A 76 8.76 24.10 9.95
C GLY A 76 9.30 24.06 8.53
N SER A 77 10.62 23.94 8.40
CA SER A 77 11.26 23.82 7.09
C SER A 77 10.82 22.54 6.37
N LEU A 78 10.46 22.63 5.09
CA LEU A 78 10.12 21.46 4.26
C LEU A 78 11.26 20.45 4.20
N SER A 79 12.51 20.91 4.28
CA SER A 79 13.72 20.06 4.36
C SER A 79 13.73 19.15 5.59
N GLN A 80 13.03 19.50 6.66
CA GLN A 80 12.90 18.67 7.86
C GLN A 80 11.57 17.88 7.86
N LEU A 81 10.47 18.52 7.45
CA LEU A 81 9.14 17.91 7.45
C LEU A 81 9.01 16.75 6.46
N VAL A 82 9.65 16.84 5.29
CA VAL A 82 9.59 15.77 4.29
C VAL A 82 10.28 14.50 4.78
N PRO A 83 11.55 14.54 5.25
CA PRO A 83 12.19 13.35 5.84
C PRO A 83 11.40 12.79 7.03
N LEU A 84 10.84 13.66 7.88
CA LEU A 84 10.01 13.26 9.02
C LEU A 84 8.82 12.39 8.58
N ILE A 85 8.03 12.87 7.61
CA ILE A 85 6.86 12.15 7.12
C ILE A 85 7.28 10.87 6.36
N VAL A 86 8.41 10.87 5.64
CA VAL A 86 8.96 9.67 4.99
C VAL A 86 9.40 8.62 6.04
N SER A 87 10.00 9.04 7.16
CA SER A 87 10.31 8.16 8.28
C SER A 87 9.03 7.59 8.90
N MET A 88 8.00 8.42 9.13
CA MET A 88 6.70 7.94 9.62
C MET A 88 6.06 6.94 8.64
N ALA A 89 6.21 7.14 7.32
CA ALA A 89 5.65 6.25 6.30
C ALA A 89 6.21 4.83 6.32
N VAL A 90 7.39 4.62 6.92
CA VAL A 90 7.93 3.28 7.17
C VAL A 90 7.62 2.76 8.56
N GLY A 91 6.91 3.51 9.41
CA GLY A 91 6.52 3.12 10.77
C GLY A 91 7.44 3.67 11.85
N ALA A 92 8.14 4.78 11.61
CA ALA A 92 8.87 5.48 12.66
C ALA A 92 7.90 6.14 13.64
N THR A 93 8.13 5.95 14.94
CA THR A 93 7.46 6.71 15.99
C THR A 93 8.19 8.03 16.22
N LEU A 94 7.44 9.11 16.42
CA LEU A 94 8.00 10.43 16.70
C LEU A 94 7.99 10.71 18.19
N THR A 95 9.13 11.09 18.75
CA THR A 95 9.22 11.62 20.11
C THR A 95 9.35 13.14 20.06
N LEU A 96 8.42 13.82 20.72
CA LEU A 96 8.35 15.27 20.86
C LEU A 96 8.86 15.63 22.26
N SER A 97 9.81 16.56 22.35
CA SER A 97 10.29 17.11 23.62
C SER A 97 10.38 18.64 23.54
N SER A 98 9.92 19.37 24.55
CA SER A 98 10.12 20.83 24.58
C SER A 98 11.60 21.15 24.85
N GLY A 99 12.31 21.66 23.84
CA GLY A 99 13.77 21.81 23.85
C GLY A 99 14.35 22.93 24.72
N GLY A 100 13.60 23.48 25.66
CA GLY A 100 14.07 24.61 26.46
C GLY A 100 13.03 25.05 27.46
N GLY A 101 13.01 24.40 28.62
CA GLY A 101 12.26 24.92 29.76
C GLY A 101 12.83 26.29 30.13
N ARG A 102 12.14 27.36 29.72
CA ARG A 102 12.35 28.70 30.27
C ARG A 102 12.02 28.60 31.76
N LEU A 103 12.98 28.92 32.62
CA LEU A 103 12.77 28.91 34.07
C LEU A 103 11.64 29.92 34.37
N LEU A 104 10.50 29.42 34.86
CA LEU A 104 9.42 30.26 35.37
C LEU A 104 9.92 30.90 36.67
N GLY A 105 10.51 32.10 36.58
CA GLY A 105 10.86 32.91 37.76
C GLY A 105 12.14 33.75 37.74
N GLY A 106 12.89 33.86 36.64
CA GLY A 106 14.13 34.66 36.62
C GLY A 106 14.13 35.71 35.52
N GLY A 107 14.22 36.99 35.90
CA GLY A 107 14.55 38.09 34.98
C GLY A 107 15.85 37.82 34.23
N GLU A 108 15.99 38.44 33.06
CA GLU A 108 17.13 38.31 32.15
C GLU A 108 18.47 38.61 32.84
N ALA A 109 19.09 37.60 33.43
CA ALA A 109 20.48 37.62 33.85
C ALA A 109 21.23 36.53 33.09
N SER A 110 21.92 36.96 32.03
CA SER A 110 22.87 36.15 31.27
C SER A 110 24.07 35.83 32.17
N GLY A 111 24.06 34.65 32.79
CA GLY A 111 25.12 34.19 33.68
C GLY A 111 25.13 32.67 33.79
N GLY A 112 25.68 32.02 32.76
CA GLY A 112 25.90 30.57 32.77
C GLY A 112 27.02 30.19 33.73
N GLY A 113 26.78 29.20 34.59
CA GLY A 113 27.82 28.62 35.43
C GLY A 113 27.39 27.30 36.06
N MET A 114 28.35 26.37 36.16
CA MET A 114 28.28 25.06 36.83
C MET A 114 27.84 25.10 38.32
N ALA A 115 27.47 26.27 38.85
CA ALA A 115 27.06 26.48 40.23
C ALA A 115 25.73 25.81 40.63
N GLY A 116 24.88 25.41 39.66
CA GLY A 116 23.64 24.68 39.94
C GLY A 116 23.83 23.20 40.33
N LEU A 117 25.02 22.63 40.11
CA LEU A 117 25.32 21.22 40.38
C LEU A 117 25.94 20.99 41.77
N LEU A 118 26.38 22.05 42.45
CA LEU A 118 27.07 21.99 43.75
C LEU A 118 26.31 22.75 44.84
N GLY A 119 25.13 22.26 45.22
CA GLY A 119 24.62 22.36 46.59
C GLY A 119 24.55 23.74 47.26
N GLY A 120 24.26 24.82 46.54
CA GLY A 120 24.04 26.15 47.14
C GLY A 120 22.62 26.31 47.68
N THR A 121 22.47 26.38 49.00
CA THR A 121 21.23 26.39 49.79
C THR A 121 20.39 27.68 49.72
N GLY A 122 20.39 28.40 48.60
CA GLY A 122 19.56 29.60 48.46
C GLY A 122 19.67 30.26 47.10
N GLY A 123 18.79 29.91 46.17
CA GLY A 123 18.75 30.54 44.85
C GLY A 123 17.89 29.77 43.86
N SER A 124 16.60 30.15 43.79
CA SER A 124 15.59 29.78 42.79
C SER A 124 15.83 28.48 42.01
N GLY A 125 15.47 27.35 42.63
CA GLY A 125 15.21 26.09 41.95
C GLY A 125 14.03 26.22 40.99
N GLY A 126 14.25 26.81 39.82
CA GLY A 126 13.21 26.98 38.82
C GLY A 126 12.77 25.61 38.31
N MET A 127 11.48 25.34 38.46
CA MET A 127 10.85 24.12 37.96
C MET A 127 10.94 24.10 36.43
N LYS A 128 11.69 23.16 35.87
CA LYS A 128 11.72 22.93 34.44
C LYS A 128 10.43 22.21 34.06
N LEU A 129 9.52 22.93 33.42
CA LEU A 129 8.36 22.36 32.75
C LEU A 129 8.86 21.68 31.47
N GLU A 130 8.63 20.38 31.36
CA GLU A 130 8.98 19.58 30.19
C GLU A 130 7.70 19.06 29.56
N VAL A 131 7.56 19.25 28.25
CA VAL A 131 6.45 18.68 27.49
C VAL A 131 7.01 17.54 26.66
N THR A 132 6.57 16.32 26.96
CA THR A 132 6.95 15.10 26.23
C THR A 132 5.73 14.58 25.48
N GLY A 133 5.85 14.29 24.19
CA GLY A 133 4.77 13.71 23.40
C GLY A 133 5.25 12.61 22.47
N GLY A 134 4.33 11.75 22.07
CA GLY A 134 4.54 10.73 21.05
C GLY A 134 3.51 10.89 19.95
N VAL A 135 3.90 10.77 18.68
CA VAL A 135 2.95 10.66 17.57
C VAL A 135 3.32 9.44 16.75
N ASP A 136 2.38 8.51 16.63
CA ASP A 136 2.46 7.33 15.79
C ASP A 136 1.29 7.36 14.81
N ILE A 137 1.58 7.80 13.58
CA ILE A 137 0.63 7.86 12.47
C ILE A 137 1.37 7.43 11.22
N MET A 138 0.92 6.36 10.57
CA MET A 138 1.53 5.92 9.31
C MET A 138 0.80 6.54 8.10
N PRO A 139 1.41 7.45 7.33
CA PRO A 139 0.81 7.99 6.11
C PRO A 139 0.81 6.92 5.01
N LEU A 140 -0.28 6.15 4.92
CA LEU A 140 -0.38 4.97 4.06
C LEU A 140 -0.24 5.28 2.57
N SER A 141 -0.53 6.51 2.16
CA SER A 141 -0.27 7.02 0.81
C SER A 141 1.19 6.90 0.41
N LEU A 142 2.09 7.39 1.25
CA LEU A 142 3.51 7.34 1.02
C LEU A 142 4.02 5.92 1.11
N THR A 143 3.58 5.17 2.12
CA THR A 143 3.89 3.75 2.25
C THR A 143 3.50 2.97 0.98
N LEU A 144 2.31 3.22 0.44
CA LEU A 144 1.80 2.55 -0.75
C LEU A 144 2.56 2.98 -2.01
N VAL A 145 2.82 4.28 -2.19
CA VAL A 145 3.61 4.77 -3.33
C VAL A 145 5.01 4.18 -3.29
N GLY A 146 5.66 4.19 -2.14
CA GLY A 146 6.94 3.52 -1.91
C GLY A 146 6.88 2.04 -2.27
N ALA A 147 5.85 1.31 -1.81
CA ALA A 147 5.68 -0.11 -2.09
C ALA A 147 5.49 -0.41 -3.58
N VAL A 148 4.67 0.39 -4.27
CA VAL A 148 4.39 0.23 -5.70
C VAL A 148 5.63 0.54 -6.52
N VAL A 149 6.34 1.64 -6.23
CA VAL A 149 7.57 2.02 -6.95
C VAL A 149 8.66 0.98 -6.69
N LEU A 150 8.88 0.60 -5.44
CA LEU A 150 9.84 -0.45 -5.07
C LEU A 150 9.54 -1.76 -5.80
N GLY A 151 8.31 -2.26 -5.69
CA GLY A 151 7.92 -3.50 -6.36
C GLY A 151 8.03 -3.40 -7.88
N THR A 152 7.57 -2.31 -8.50
CA THR A 152 7.64 -2.16 -9.96
C THR A 152 9.07 -2.08 -10.47
N VAL A 153 9.93 -1.26 -9.86
CA VAL A 153 11.34 -1.10 -10.27
C VAL A 153 12.16 -2.34 -9.95
N PHE A 154 11.94 -2.98 -8.80
CA PHE A 154 12.63 -4.22 -8.42
C PHE A 154 12.27 -5.39 -9.35
N PHE A 155 10.99 -5.58 -9.67
CA PHE A 155 10.54 -6.71 -10.48
C PHE A 155 10.58 -6.46 -12.00
N ARG A 156 10.69 -5.20 -12.47
CA ARG A 156 10.67 -4.88 -13.91
C ARG A 156 11.81 -5.52 -14.71
N PRO A 157 13.08 -5.48 -14.27
CA PRO A 157 14.18 -6.15 -15.00
C PRO A 157 14.03 -7.68 -15.02
N LEU A 158 13.47 -8.26 -13.96
CA LEU A 158 13.21 -9.70 -13.85
C LEU A 158 12.13 -10.17 -14.83
N LYS A 159 11.22 -9.29 -15.28
CA LYS A 159 10.23 -9.64 -16.30
C LYS A 159 10.83 -9.77 -17.71
N ARG A 160 11.98 -9.13 -17.96
CA ARG A 160 12.62 -9.06 -19.28
C ARG A 160 13.78 -10.05 -19.43
N SER A 161 14.40 -10.45 -18.33
CA SER A 161 15.48 -11.42 -18.32
C SER A 161 14.92 -12.84 -18.26
N GLY A 162 15.61 -13.77 -18.93
CA GLY A 162 15.40 -15.21 -18.69
C GLY A 162 15.57 -15.56 -17.20
N ARG A 163 15.24 -16.78 -16.82
CA ARG A 163 15.23 -17.21 -15.40
C ARG A 163 16.54 -16.81 -14.68
N PRO A 164 16.51 -15.87 -13.72
CA PRO A 164 17.71 -15.42 -13.03
C PRO A 164 18.21 -16.53 -12.12
N ASP A 165 19.53 -16.65 -12.04
CA ASP A 165 20.19 -17.48 -11.05
C ASP A 165 19.88 -16.96 -9.63
N ALA A 166 19.79 -17.88 -8.66
CA ALA A 166 19.50 -17.56 -7.27
C ALA A 166 20.54 -16.60 -6.69
N ALA A 167 21.81 -16.74 -7.10
CA ALA A 167 22.90 -15.84 -6.71
C ALA A 167 22.66 -14.39 -7.16
N LEU A 168 22.19 -14.19 -8.40
CA LEU A 168 21.90 -12.85 -8.94
C LEU A 168 20.69 -12.20 -8.27
N PHE A 169 19.67 -13.00 -7.93
CA PHE A 169 18.53 -12.54 -7.14
C PHE A 169 18.97 -12.12 -5.72
N GLY A 170 19.83 -12.93 -5.08
CA GLY A 170 20.42 -12.63 -3.78
C GLY A 170 21.25 -11.34 -3.81
N ALA A 171 22.07 -11.13 -4.85
CA ALA A 171 22.83 -9.91 -5.04
C ALA A 171 21.92 -8.68 -5.16
N ARG A 172 20.83 -8.77 -5.96
CA ARG A 172 19.86 -7.67 -6.08
C ARG A 172 19.18 -7.35 -4.76
N PHE A 173 18.77 -8.38 -4.03
CA PHE A 173 18.16 -8.22 -2.72
C PHE A 173 19.13 -7.61 -1.70
N GLY A 174 20.39 -8.07 -1.68
CA GLY A 174 21.43 -7.51 -0.83
C GLY A 174 21.68 -6.02 -1.10
N GLY A 175 21.67 -5.62 -2.38
CA GLY A 175 21.79 -4.21 -2.76
C GLY A 175 20.61 -3.37 -2.32
N ALA A 176 19.38 -3.91 -2.41
CA ALA A 176 18.18 -3.25 -1.89
C ALA A 176 18.21 -3.15 -0.35
N ALA A 177 18.62 -4.21 0.36
CA ALA A 177 18.72 -4.20 1.82
C ALA A 177 19.75 -3.19 2.32
N LEU A 178 20.95 -3.16 1.73
CA LEU A 178 21.98 -2.19 2.07
C LEU A 178 21.48 -0.76 1.82
N ALA A 179 20.91 -0.50 0.64
CA ALA A 179 20.37 0.81 0.31
C ALA A 179 19.22 1.24 1.24
N ALA A 180 18.34 0.31 1.64
CA ALA A 180 17.25 0.61 2.57
C ALA A 180 17.80 1.08 3.92
N VAL A 181 18.73 0.33 4.51
CA VAL A 181 19.35 0.69 5.79
C VAL A 181 20.03 2.06 5.69
N THR A 182 20.84 2.29 4.64
CA THR A 182 21.58 3.56 4.50
C THR A 182 20.65 4.74 4.22
N VAL A 183 19.70 4.59 3.30
CA VAL A 183 18.82 5.70 2.91
C VAL A 183 17.86 6.06 4.05
N PHE A 184 17.27 5.08 4.74
CA PHE A 184 16.37 5.36 5.86
C PHE A 184 17.11 5.93 7.08
N ALA A 185 18.35 5.52 7.35
CA ALA A 185 19.17 6.16 8.37
C ALA A 185 19.47 7.63 8.04
N VAL A 186 19.82 7.94 6.78
CA VAL A 186 20.06 9.31 6.33
C VAL A 186 18.78 10.15 6.42
N VAL A 187 17.65 9.65 5.91
CA VAL A 187 16.34 10.33 6.00
C VAL A 187 15.97 10.61 7.47
N ALA A 188 16.12 9.63 8.36
CA ALA A 188 15.83 9.82 9.77
C ALA A 188 16.75 10.84 10.46
N SER A 189 18.04 10.87 10.09
CA SER A 189 18.97 11.88 10.61
C SER A 189 18.60 13.32 10.20
N GLN A 190 17.95 13.49 9.06
CA GLN A 190 17.45 14.78 8.57
C GLN A 190 16.07 15.15 9.15
N ALA A 191 15.33 14.18 9.68
CA ALA A 191 14.02 14.40 10.28
C ALA A 191 14.10 15.06 11.67
N SER A 192 15.23 14.88 12.36
CA SER A 192 15.43 15.41 13.71
C SER A 192 15.68 16.92 13.67
N GLY A 193 15.02 17.68 14.54
CA GLY A 193 15.17 19.14 14.58
C GLY A 193 14.06 19.85 15.34
N LYS A 194 13.98 21.18 15.21
CA LYS A 194 12.99 22.01 15.93
C LYS A 194 11.79 22.28 15.02
N LEU A 195 10.61 21.81 15.42
CA LEU A 195 9.35 22.20 14.81
C LEU A 195 8.72 23.36 15.57
N HIS A 196 8.12 24.27 14.82
CA HIS A 196 7.30 25.34 15.35
C HIS A 196 5.84 24.92 15.28
N LEU A 197 5.16 24.88 16.41
CA LEU A 197 3.73 24.60 16.40
C LEU A 197 2.97 25.84 15.93
N PRO A 198 2.02 25.71 14.97
CA PRO A 198 1.24 26.84 14.50
C PRO A 198 0.40 27.43 15.63
N GLU A 199 0.20 28.75 15.61
CA GLU A 199 -0.48 29.51 16.68
C GLU A 199 -1.91 29.01 16.95
N SER A 200 -2.56 28.48 15.93
CA SER A 200 -3.91 27.89 16.05
C SER A 200 -3.94 26.63 16.92
N VAL A 201 -2.84 25.87 16.96
CA VAL A 201 -2.69 24.67 17.79
C VAL A 201 -2.24 25.08 19.20
N THR A 202 -1.23 25.94 19.30
CA THR A 202 -0.73 26.41 20.61
C THR A 202 -1.80 27.19 21.38
N GLY A 203 -2.62 28.01 20.70
CA GLY A 203 -3.73 28.75 21.32
C GLY A 203 -4.84 27.83 21.85
N LYS A 204 -5.17 26.76 21.13
CA LYS A 204 -6.15 25.75 21.59
C LYS A 204 -5.62 24.93 22.76
N LEU A 205 -4.33 24.56 22.74
CA LEU A 205 -3.68 23.91 23.87
C LEU A 205 -3.60 24.82 25.11
N GLY A 206 -3.30 26.11 24.91
CA GLY A 206 -3.23 27.11 25.99
C GLY A 206 -4.58 27.39 26.66
N GLN A 207 -5.68 27.41 25.91
CA GLN A 207 -7.03 27.61 26.47
C GLN A 207 -7.50 26.44 27.35
N GLY A 208 -7.00 25.21 27.11
CA GLY A 208 -7.39 24.03 27.87
C GLY A 208 -6.63 23.81 29.18
N GLY A 209 -5.50 24.51 29.38
CA GLY A 209 -4.48 24.22 30.40
C GLY A 209 -4.61 24.92 31.75
N GLY A 210 -5.49 25.92 31.89
CA GLY A 210 -5.81 26.55 33.18
C GLY A 210 -5.49 28.04 33.24
N GLY A 211 -6.54 28.84 33.51
CA GLY A 211 -6.47 30.24 33.93
C GLY A 211 -5.87 31.23 32.91
N GLN A 212 -6.55 32.36 32.71
CA GLN A 212 -6.14 33.42 31.78
C GLN A 212 -4.72 33.99 32.04
N ALA A 213 -4.15 33.77 33.22
CA ALA A 213 -2.79 34.19 33.60
C ALA A 213 -1.70 33.10 33.45
N GLY A 214 -2.06 31.81 33.38
CA GLY A 214 -1.10 30.69 33.26
C GLY A 214 -0.82 30.23 31.83
N GLY A 215 -1.72 30.53 30.89
CA GLY A 215 -1.65 30.03 29.51
C GLY A 215 -0.51 30.62 28.66
N GLN A 216 -0.06 31.84 28.96
CA GLN A 216 0.90 32.56 28.10
C GLN A 216 2.34 32.02 28.24
N GLY A 217 2.74 31.55 29.43
CA GLY A 217 4.02 30.88 29.61
C GLY A 217 4.07 29.51 28.95
N PHE A 218 2.94 28.80 28.90
CA PHE A 218 2.83 27.49 28.26
C PHE A 218 2.86 27.59 26.73
N SER A 219 2.18 28.58 26.14
CA SER A 219 2.21 28.79 24.69
C SER A 219 3.63 29.07 24.17
N ASP A 220 4.43 29.82 24.92
CA ASP A 220 5.84 30.10 24.57
C ASP A 220 6.72 28.85 24.71
N ALA A 221 6.50 28.04 25.76
CA ALA A 221 7.24 26.80 25.97
C ALA A 221 6.94 25.74 24.89
N VAL A 222 5.71 25.69 24.40
CA VAL A 222 5.25 24.76 23.36
C VAL A 222 5.55 25.28 21.94
N LYS A 223 5.94 26.55 21.78
CA LYS A 223 6.26 27.14 20.48
C LYS A 223 7.44 26.45 19.77
N ASN A 224 8.36 25.86 20.53
CA ASN A 224 9.54 25.17 20.00
C ASN A 224 9.59 23.73 20.51
N VAL A 225 9.16 22.79 19.68
CA VAL A 225 9.21 21.37 19.99
C VAL A 225 10.39 20.75 19.26
N VAL A 226 11.30 20.14 20.00
CA VAL A 226 12.36 19.32 19.44
C VAL A 226 11.75 17.97 19.12
N VAL A 227 11.86 17.59 17.85
CA VAL A 227 11.45 16.28 17.36
C VAL A 227 12.70 15.45 17.20
N ASP A 228 12.74 14.35 17.93
CA ASP A 228 13.81 13.37 17.86
C ASP A 228 13.29 12.10 17.16
N VAL A 229 14.10 11.59 16.24
CA VAL A 229 13.79 10.40 15.44
C VAL A 229 14.96 9.44 15.55
N ASN A 230 14.72 8.28 16.15
CA ASN A 230 15.76 7.26 16.32
C ASN A 230 16.14 6.64 14.96
N ALA A 231 17.22 7.12 14.37
CA ALA A 231 17.67 6.70 13.04
C ALA A 231 17.92 5.19 12.91
N ALA A 232 18.40 4.54 13.98
CA ALA A 232 18.60 3.09 13.99
C ALA A 232 17.26 2.34 13.93
N ALA A 233 16.27 2.77 14.71
CA ALA A 233 14.93 2.20 14.68
C ALA A 233 14.27 2.38 13.31
N VAL A 234 14.37 3.57 12.70
CA VAL A 234 13.83 3.83 11.36
C VAL A 234 14.52 2.98 10.29
N ALA A 235 15.83 2.79 10.37
CA ALA A 235 16.56 1.95 9.43
C ALA A 235 16.14 0.47 9.51
N VAL A 236 15.97 -0.06 10.73
CA VAL A 236 15.47 -1.43 10.94
C VAL A 236 14.02 -1.56 10.44
N GLN A 237 13.17 -0.61 10.81
CA GLN A 237 11.77 -0.63 10.40
C GLN A 237 11.61 -0.49 8.88
N GLY A 238 12.38 0.40 8.24
CA GLY A 238 12.44 0.55 6.79
C GLY A 238 12.95 -0.71 6.07
N LEU A 239 13.91 -1.43 6.68
CA LEU A 239 14.33 -2.75 6.20
C LEU A 239 13.18 -3.76 6.29
N VAL A 240 12.52 -3.88 7.45
CA VAL A 240 11.38 -4.80 7.64
C VAL A 240 10.25 -4.50 6.65
N TRP A 241 9.92 -3.22 6.45
CA TRP A 241 8.96 -2.76 5.46
C TRP A 241 9.33 -3.20 4.05
N MET A 242 10.57 -2.97 3.62
CA MET A 242 11.10 -3.37 2.32
C MET A 242 11.00 -4.89 2.13
N LEU A 243 11.40 -5.66 3.14
CA LEU A 243 11.33 -7.12 3.15
C LEU A 243 9.88 -7.62 2.99
N ALA A 244 8.94 -7.02 3.73
CA ALA A 244 7.53 -7.36 3.64
C ALA A 244 6.98 -7.10 2.23
N ILE A 245 7.30 -5.96 1.62
CA ILE A 245 6.87 -5.63 0.26
C ILE A 245 7.45 -6.58 -0.77
N LEU A 246 8.75 -6.89 -0.69
CA LEU A 246 9.36 -7.84 -1.62
C LEU A 246 8.79 -9.25 -1.45
N ALA A 247 8.51 -9.68 -0.22
CA ALA A 247 7.85 -10.96 0.05
C ALA A 247 6.44 -11.01 -0.56
N ILE A 248 5.61 -10.00 -0.29
CA ILE A 248 4.25 -9.87 -0.88
C ILE A 248 4.35 -9.83 -2.41
N GLY A 249 5.30 -9.07 -2.96
CA GLY A 249 5.57 -8.98 -4.39
C GLY A 249 5.96 -10.31 -5.01
N CYS A 250 6.79 -11.11 -4.34
CA CYS A 250 7.16 -12.45 -4.81
C CYS A 250 5.96 -13.41 -4.88
N ILE A 251 5.03 -13.30 -3.92
CA ILE A 251 3.78 -14.09 -3.89
C ILE A 251 2.83 -13.62 -4.99
N ALA A 252 2.63 -12.31 -5.14
CA ALA A 252 1.65 -11.71 -6.05
C ALA A 252 2.12 -11.70 -7.53
N ALA A 253 3.42 -11.66 -7.79
CA ALA A 253 3.94 -11.50 -9.14
C ALA A 253 3.78 -12.77 -9.98
N ARG A 254 2.91 -12.71 -10.99
CA ARG A 254 2.66 -13.80 -11.96
C ARG A 254 3.72 -13.96 -13.03
N ARG A 255 4.33 -12.85 -13.44
CA ARG A 255 5.20 -12.78 -14.62
C ARG A 255 6.67 -12.60 -14.27
N THR A 256 7.03 -12.67 -12.99
CA THR A 256 8.43 -12.60 -12.58
C THR A 256 9.02 -14.01 -12.61
N THR A 257 10.16 -14.12 -13.26
CA THR A 257 11.02 -15.29 -13.21
C THR A 257 11.71 -15.30 -11.84
N VAL A 258 11.04 -15.88 -10.85
CA VAL A 258 11.61 -16.08 -9.51
C VAL A 258 12.46 -17.36 -9.56
N PRO A 259 13.57 -17.47 -8.80
CA PRO A 259 14.36 -18.70 -8.69
C PRO A 259 13.48 -19.93 -8.49
N ARG A 260 13.89 -21.06 -9.07
CA ARG A 260 13.06 -22.27 -9.23
C ARG A 260 12.48 -22.78 -7.90
N SER A 261 13.23 -22.67 -6.81
CA SER A 261 12.80 -23.03 -5.45
C SER A 261 11.55 -22.25 -5.02
N LEU A 262 11.56 -20.93 -5.16
CA LEU A 262 10.42 -20.06 -4.86
C LEU A 262 9.30 -20.19 -5.89
N ALA A 263 9.64 -20.41 -7.16
CA ALA A 263 8.65 -20.57 -8.21
C ALA A 263 7.82 -21.85 -8.06
N MET A 264 8.44 -22.93 -7.58
CA MET A 264 7.78 -24.20 -7.28
C MET A 264 7.23 -24.28 -5.85
N SER A 265 7.40 -23.23 -5.04
CA SER A 265 6.78 -23.20 -3.71
C SER A 265 5.28 -23.36 -3.84
N TRP A 266 4.74 -24.35 -3.14
CA TRP A 266 3.31 -24.64 -3.11
C TRP A 266 2.50 -23.40 -2.71
N LEU A 267 3.07 -22.56 -1.84
CA LEU A 267 2.49 -21.29 -1.42
C LEU A 267 2.22 -20.36 -2.62
N ARG A 268 3.19 -20.16 -3.51
CA ARG A 268 3.00 -19.28 -4.68
C ARG A 268 1.94 -19.84 -5.63
N LEU A 269 2.01 -21.12 -5.98
CA LEU A 269 1.06 -21.73 -6.92
C LEU A 269 -0.38 -21.69 -6.38
N ARG A 270 -0.57 -21.90 -5.07
CA ARG A 270 -1.89 -21.92 -4.45
C ARG A 270 -2.46 -20.51 -4.23
N TRP A 271 -1.64 -19.54 -3.82
CA TRP A 271 -2.13 -18.24 -3.35
C TRP A 271 -2.00 -17.11 -4.37
N ASN A 272 -1.19 -17.26 -5.42
CA ASN A 272 -0.96 -16.20 -6.41
C ASN A 272 -2.24 -15.66 -7.09
N PRO A 273 -3.18 -16.49 -7.59
CA PRO A 273 -4.39 -15.96 -8.23
C PRO A 273 -5.22 -15.04 -7.33
N ALA A 274 -5.38 -15.43 -6.07
CA ALA A 274 -6.16 -14.71 -5.10
C ALA A 274 -5.42 -13.45 -4.63
N THR A 275 -4.14 -13.56 -4.24
CA THR A 275 -3.31 -12.41 -3.81
C THR A 275 -3.15 -11.37 -4.91
N SER A 276 -2.94 -11.79 -6.16
CA SER A 276 -2.85 -10.88 -7.31
C SER A 276 -4.20 -10.22 -7.65
N ALA A 277 -5.33 -10.89 -7.39
CA ALA A 277 -6.65 -10.32 -7.58
C ALA A 277 -6.96 -9.28 -6.51
N VAL A 278 -6.81 -9.65 -5.24
CA VAL A 278 -7.01 -8.77 -4.08
C VAL A 278 -6.07 -7.57 -4.17
N GLY A 279 -4.76 -7.79 -4.23
CA GLY A 279 -3.79 -6.69 -4.32
C GLY A 279 -4.04 -5.78 -5.52
N GLY A 280 -4.43 -6.31 -6.67
CA GLY A 280 -4.74 -5.50 -7.84
C GLY A 280 -6.04 -4.69 -7.76
N VAL A 281 -7.07 -5.19 -7.08
CA VAL A 281 -8.34 -4.47 -6.88
C VAL A 281 -8.20 -3.40 -5.81
N PHE A 282 -7.61 -3.73 -4.66
CA PHE A 282 -7.37 -2.75 -3.60
C PHE A 282 -6.38 -1.67 -4.06
N LEU A 283 -5.32 -2.03 -4.80
CA LEU A 283 -4.43 -1.04 -5.39
C LEU A 283 -5.18 -0.12 -6.35
N ALA A 284 -6.05 -0.65 -7.21
CA ALA A 284 -6.86 0.19 -8.10
C ALA A 284 -7.79 1.13 -7.32
N LEU A 285 -8.41 0.63 -6.25
CA LEU A 285 -9.30 1.40 -5.39
C LEU A 285 -8.57 2.57 -4.70
N VAL A 286 -7.33 2.35 -4.25
CA VAL A 286 -6.52 3.40 -3.61
C VAL A 286 -5.90 4.36 -4.65
N LEU A 287 -5.56 3.86 -5.84
CA LEU A 287 -4.97 4.70 -6.89
C LEU A 287 -5.94 5.76 -7.41
N VAL A 288 -7.25 5.49 -7.44
CA VAL A 288 -8.25 6.48 -7.89
C VAL A 288 -8.19 7.79 -7.09
N PRO A 289 -8.36 7.79 -5.76
CA PRO A 289 -8.25 9.02 -4.97
C PRO A 289 -6.83 9.58 -4.99
N LEU A 290 -5.78 8.75 -4.97
CA LEU A 290 -4.39 9.26 -5.02
C LEU A 290 -4.08 10.02 -6.31
N VAL A 291 -4.52 9.51 -7.47
CA VAL A 291 -4.33 10.19 -8.75
C VAL A 291 -5.13 11.48 -8.78
N LEU A 292 -6.38 11.47 -8.29
CA LEU A 292 -7.20 12.67 -8.21
C LEU A 292 -6.55 13.75 -7.32
N SER A 293 -6.05 13.36 -6.14
CA SER A 293 -5.33 14.25 -5.23
C SER A 293 -4.02 14.76 -5.82
N ALA A 294 -3.24 13.90 -6.48
CA ALA A 294 -2.00 14.29 -7.14
C ALA A 294 -2.25 15.26 -8.31
N LEU A 295 -3.36 15.10 -9.04
CA LEU A 295 -3.78 16.05 -10.07
C LEU A 295 -4.13 17.42 -9.47
N LEU A 296 -4.88 17.45 -8.37
CA LEU A 296 -5.21 18.71 -7.68
C LEU A 296 -3.96 19.44 -7.18
N VAL A 297 -3.02 18.69 -6.57
CA VAL A 297 -1.73 19.23 -6.12
C VAL A 297 -0.89 19.70 -7.30
N GLY A 298 -0.80 18.90 -8.38
CA GLY A 298 -0.03 19.25 -9.58
C GLY A 298 -0.56 20.49 -10.29
N LEU A 299 -1.89 20.66 -10.34
CA LEU A 299 -2.52 21.86 -10.89
C LEU A 299 -2.21 23.11 -10.03
N ALA A 300 -2.24 22.98 -8.70
CA ALA A 300 -1.89 24.07 -7.80
C ALA A 300 -0.43 24.50 -7.97
N LEU A 301 0.50 23.53 -8.06
CA LEU A 301 1.92 23.78 -8.30
C LEU A 301 2.21 24.39 -9.69
N ALA A 302 1.35 24.14 -10.68
CA ALA A 302 1.46 24.73 -12.01
C ALA A 302 1.00 26.20 -12.06
N GLY A 303 0.65 26.81 -10.92
CA GLY A 303 0.19 28.20 -10.84
C GLY A 303 -1.22 28.41 -11.39
N GLN A 304 -2.02 27.34 -11.54
CA GLN A 304 -3.44 27.49 -11.83
C GLN A 304 -4.12 28.02 -10.57
N GLU A 305 -4.90 29.09 -10.72
CA GLU A 305 -5.76 29.69 -9.69
C GLU A 305 -6.85 28.70 -9.27
N LEU A 306 -6.48 27.66 -8.52
CA LEU A 306 -7.41 26.82 -7.80
C LEU A 306 -7.84 27.57 -6.53
N PRO A 307 -9.11 27.45 -6.12
CA PRO A 307 -9.52 27.93 -4.81
C PRO A 307 -8.56 27.36 -3.77
N GLY A 308 -7.92 28.18 -2.93
CA GLY A 308 -6.86 27.70 -2.02
C GLY A 308 -7.28 26.54 -1.09
N GLN A 309 -8.60 26.38 -0.87
CA GLN A 309 -9.18 25.23 -0.17
C GLN A 309 -9.05 23.91 -0.94
N ALA A 310 -9.12 23.93 -2.27
CA ALA A 310 -8.98 22.74 -3.12
C ALA A 310 -7.54 22.21 -3.12
N ALA A 311 -6.53 23.08 -3.14
CA ALA A 311 -5.13 22.68 -3.02
C ALA A 311 -4.85 22.06 -1.64
N LYS A 312 -5.33 22.70 -0.56
CA LYS A 312 -5.23 22.17 0.81
C LYS A 312 -5.93 20.83 0.97
N ALA A 313 -7.15 20.69 0.43
CA ALA A 313 -7.89 19.43 0.42
C ALA A 313 -7.16 18.36 -0.41
N GLY A 314 -6.57 18.74 -1.54
CA GLY A 314 -5.74 17.90 -2.39
C GLY A 314 -4.54 17.34 -1.62
N GLY A 315 -3.76 18.20 -0.94
CA GLY A 315 -2.63 17.78 -0.11
C GLY A 315 -3.05 16.91 1.08
N ALA A 316 -4.14 17.27 1.78
CA ALA A 316 -4.67 16.47 2.88
C ALA A 316 -5.12 15.08 2.42
N LEU A 317 -5.88 15.00 1.31
CA LEU A 317 -6.29 13.73 0.72
C LEU A 317 -5.10 12.95 0.19
N LEU A 318 -4.08 13.61 -0.35
CA LEU A 318 -2.87 12.94 -0.82
C LEU A 318 -2.19 12.18 0.31
N LEU A 319 -2.16 12.73 1.53
CA LEU A 319 -1.60 12.07 2.70
C LEU A 319 -2.56 11.05 3.33
N LEU A 320 -3.83 11.41 3.51
CA LEU A 320 -4.79 10.68 4.35
C LEU A 320 -5.75 9.76 3.57
N ALA A 321 -5.92 9.89 2.26
CA ALA A 321 -6.95 9.15 1.53
C ALA A 321 -6.86 7.63 1.72
N PRO A 322 -5.66 6.99 1.70
CA PRO A 322 -5.59 5.55 1.91
C PRO A 322 -5.89 5.16 3.36
N ASN A 323 -5.55 6.00 4.34
CA ASN A 323 -5.94 5.81 5.75
C ASN A 323 -7.47 5.90 5.88
N LEU A 324 -8.10 6.93 5.32
CA LEU A 324 -9.54 7.12 5.34
C LEU A 324 -10.28 5.97 4.64
N LEU A 325 -9.76 5.50 3.50
CA LEU A 325 -10.32 4.35 2.79
C LEU A 325 -10.18 3.06 3.61
N ALA A 326 -9.04 2.84 4.26
CA ALA A 326 -8.84 1.68 5.11
C ALA A 326 -9.73 1.70 6.35
N VAL A 327 -9.89 2.86 7.00
CA VAL A 327 -10.89 3.05 8.07
C VAL A 327 -12.29 2.77 7.52
N LEU A 328 -12.69 3.37 6.40
CA LEU A 328 -14.01 3.14 5.79
C LEU A 328 -14.29 1.66 5.50
N LEU A 329 -13.33 0.94 4.91
CA LEU A 329 -13.47 -0.48 4.58
C LEU A 329 -13.54 -1.36 5.83
N THR A 330 -12.72 -1.07 6.84
CA THR A 330 -12.71 -1.83 8.10
C THR A 330 -13.94 -1.51 8.95
N THR A 331 -14.44 -0.27 8.95
CA THR A 331 -15.75 0.12 9.48
C THR A 331 -16.85 -0.66 8.76
N GLY A 332 -16.80 -0.78 7.43
CA GLY A 332 -17.71 -1.63 6.67
C GLY A 332 -17.66 -3.11 7.05
N ALA A 333 -16.49 -3.59 7.48
CA ALA A 333 -16.30 -4.93 8.04
C ALA A 333 -16.69 -5.03 9.52
N GLY A 334 -17.37 -4.03 10.10
CA GLY A 334 -17.83 -4.04 11.49
C GLY A 334 -16.76 -3.69 12.53
N SER A 335 -15.59 -3.20 12.13
CA SER A 335 -14.58 -2.68 13.07
C SER A 335 -15.08 -1.40 13.72
N ALA A 336 -15.40 -1.44 15.01
CA ALA A 336 -15.66 -0.23 15.78
C ALA A 336 -14.37 0.58 15.90
N TRP A 337 -14.30 1.70 15.19
CA TRP A 337 -13.25 2.70 15.35
C TRP A 337 -13.67 3.69 16.41
N GLN A 338 -12.89 3.79 17.47
CA GLN A 338 -13.09 4.72 18.56
C GLN A 338 -11.99 5.76 18.51
N GLY A 339 -12.37 7.03 18.33
CA GLY A 339 -11.48 8.14 18.64
C GLY A 339 -11.66 8.47 20.11
N THR A 340 -10.71 8.10 20.95
CA THR A 340 -10.72 8.44 22.37
C THR A 340 -9.76 9.61 22.61
N MET A 341 -10.18 10.55 23.45
CA MET A 341 -9.29 11.57 23.99
C MET A 341 -9.35 11.47 25.51
N GLN A 342 -8.34 10.84 26.11
CA GLN A 342 -8.26 10.64 27.54
C GLN A 342 -7.29 11.64 28.14
N ARG A 343 -7.75 12.44 29.12
CA ARG A 343 -6.82 13.21 29.95
C ARG A 343 -6.15 12.25 30.92
N GLN A 344 -4.83 12.13 30.82
CA GLN A 344 -4.04 11.47 31.85
C GLN A 344 -3.93 12.42 33.04
N GLN A 345 -4.52 12.07 34.17
CA GLN A 345 -4.23 12.73 35.44
C GLN A 345 -2.86 12.25 35.89
N GLY A 346 -1.96 13.16 36.25
CA GLY A 346 -0.65 12.79 36.76
C GLY A 346 -0.80 11.87 37.96
N GLN A 347 0.01 10.81 37.99
CA GLN A 347 0.09 9.87 39.11
C GLN A 347 0.60 10.54 40.40
N GLY A 348 1.06 11.80 40.30
CA GLY A 348 1.26 12.69 41.41
C GLY A 348 -0.07 13.14 42.01
N GLY A 349 -0.64 12.32 42.88
CA GLY A 349 -1.41 12.86 43.98
C GLY A 349 -0.49 13.86 44.69
N GLY A 350 -0.70 15.16 44.46
CA GLY A 350 0.12 16.20 45.08
C GLY A 350 0.10 16.07 46.60
N MET A 351 0.86 16.91 47.33
CA MET A 351 0.83 16.93 48.80
C MET A 351 -0.58 16.89 49.41
N GLY A 352 -1.63 17.35 48.70
CA GLY A 352 -3.04 17.17 49.09
C GLY A 352 -3.52 15.71 49.25
N ALA A 353 -3.02 14.77 48.45
CA ALA A 353 -3.28 13.33 48.62
C ALA A 353 -2.54 12.75 49.85
N MET A 354 -1.33 13.25 50.14
CA MET A 354 -0.60 12.93 51.37
C MET A 354 -1.25 13.56 52.63
N LEU A 355 -1.88 14.73 52.49
CA LEU A 355 -2.60 15.43 53.56
C LEU A 355 -4.03 14.91 53.77
N GLY A 356 -4.42 13.81 53.11
CA GLY A 356 -5.74 13.17 53.28
C GLY A 356 -6.93 14.00 52.78
N GLN A 357 -6.69 15.17 52.18
CA GLN A 357 -7.75 16.06 51.67
C GLN A 357 -8.02 15.92 50.18
N GLY A 358 -7.12 15.27 49.43
CA GLY A 358 -7.31 14.98 48.01
C GLY A 358 -8.09 13.68 47.80
N GLN A 359 -9.43 13.71 47.89
CA GLN A 359 -10.22 12.67 47.25
C GLN A 359 -9.84 12.64 45.77
N ALA A 360 -9.31 11.51 45.29
CA ALA A 360 -9.05 11.31 43.87
C ALA A 360 -10.36 11.55 43.12
N ALA A 361 -10.46 12.68 42.43
CA ALA A 361 -11.64 12.98 41.62
C ALA A 361 -11.81 11.81 40.64
N PRO A 362 -13.01 11.21 40.55
CA PRO A 362 -13.22 10.07 39.67
C PRO A 362 -12.79 10.46 38.26
N SER A 363 -11.91 9.65 37.68
CA SER A 363 -11.44 9.83 36.31
C SER A 363 -12.65 10.04 35.42
N SER A 364 -12.77 11.22 34.80
CA SER A 364 -13.90 11.49 33.90
C SER A 364 -13.92 10.41 32.83
N PRO A 365 -15.10 9.82 32.54
CA PRO A 365 -15.19 8.76 31.56
C PRO A 365 -14.60 9.24 30.22
N PRO A 366 -13.85 8.39 29.50
CA PRO A 366 -13.23 8.77 28.24
C PRO A 366 -14.32 9.30 27.30
N ARG A 367 -14.15 10.53 26.82
CA ARG A 367 -15.04 11.10 25.79
C ARG A 367 -14.61 10.51 24.46
N GLY A 368 -15.09 9.30 24.18
CA GLY A 368 -14.95 8.64 22.89
C GLY A 368 -16.10 8.99 21.95
N LYS A 369 -15.80 9.21 20.67
CA LYS A 369 -16.84 9.23 19.62
C LYS A 369 -16.60 8.05 18.69
N ASN A 370 -17.62 7.23 18.49
CA ASN A 370 -17.55 6.12 17.53
C ASN A 370 -17.66 6.67 16.11
N VAL A 371 -16.79 6.21 15.21
CA VAL A 371 -16.86 6.53 13.77
C VAL A 371 -18.13 5.96 13.13
N MET A 372 -18.68 4.88 13.71
CA MET A 372 -19.92 4.23 13.28
C MET A 372 -21.15 5.15 13.33
N ASP A 373 -21.15 6.13 14.23
CA ASP A 373 -22.26 7.05 14.45
C ASP A 373 -22.25 8.23 13.46
N ILE A 374 -21.23 8.31 12.60
CA ILE A 374 -21.10 9.36 11.59
C ILE A 374 -21.94 8.98 10.36
N ALA A 375 -22.87 9.85 10.01
CA ALA A 375 -23.65 9.75 8.76
C ALA A 375 -23.16 10.78 7.74
N VAL A 376 -23.04 10.37 6.48
CA VAL A 376 -22.71 11.23 5.34
C VAL A 376 -23.91 11.22 4.41
N ALA A 377 -24.51 12.39 4.17
CA ALA A 377 -25.73 12.53 3.37
C ALA A 377 -26.90 11.64 3.87
N GLY A 378 -27.01 11.44 5.18
CA GLY A 378 -28.03 10.59 5.80
C GLY A 378 -27.75 9.08 5.74
N ILE A 379 -26.70 8.65 5.03
CA ILE A 379 -26.27 7.24 4.98
C ILE A 379 -25.19 7.04 6.05
N PRO A 380 -25.32 6.04 6.93
CA PRO A 380 -24.29 5.77 7.91
C PRO A 380 -23.00 5.34 7.21
N LEU A 381 -21.86 5.87 7.66
CA LEU A 381 -20.55 5.68 7.00
C LEU A 381 -20.18 4.19 6.85
N TRP A 382 -20.57 3.37 7.83
CA TRP A 382 -20.35 1.93 7.80
C TRP A 382 -21.07 1.22 6.65
N ALA A 383 -22.26 1.70 6.24
CA ALA A 383 -23.00 1.11 5.13
C ALA A 383 -22.31 1.39 3.79
N VAL A 384 -21.78 2.61 3.60
CA VAL A 384 -20.98 2.96 2.42
C VAL A 384 -19.73 2.08 2.36
N GLY A 385 -19.03 1.92 3.49
CA GLY A 385 -17.88 1.05 3.61
C GLY A 385 -18.18 -0.41 3.30
N LEU A 386 -19.31 -0.93 3.80
CA LEU A 386 -19.76 -2.31 3.58
C LEU A 386 -20.07 -2.57 2.10
N VAL A 387 -20.82 -1.68 1.44
CA VAL A 387 -21.13 -1.81 0.01
C VAL A 387 -19.87 -1.78 -0.84
N LEU A 388 -18.95 -0.85 -0.55
CA LEU A 388 -17.68 -0.73 -1.25
C LEU A 388 -16.81 -1.98 -1.06
N LEU A 389 -16.73 -2.49 0.18
CA LEU A 389 -16.01 -3.70 0.52
C LEU A 389 -16.59 -4.93 -0.22
N LEU A 390 -17.91 -5.11 -0.19
CA LEU A 390 -18.60 -6.20 -0.89
C LEU A 390 -18.34 -6.16 -2.40
N ALA A 391 -18.46 -4.99 -3.02
CA ALA A 391 -18.18 -4.81 -4.44
C ALA A 391 -16.72 -5.16 -4.77
N ALA A 392 -15.77 -4.66 -3.99
CA ALA A 392 -14.35 -4.97 -4.17
C ALA A 392 -14.07 -6.48 -4.03
N LEU A 393 -14.61 -7.13 -3.00
CA LEU A 393 -14.43 -8.57 -2.76
C LEU A 393 -15.09 -9.44 -3.83
N LEU A 394 -16.25 -9.02 -4.34
CA LEU A 394 -16.92 -9.70 -5.46
C LEU A 394 -16.05 -9.66 -6.73
N ILE A 395 -15.50 -8.49 -7.05
CA ILE A 395 -14.55 -8.33 -8.18
C ILE A 395 -13.29 -9.17 -7.93
N CYS A 396 -12.80 -9.26 -6.69
CA CYS A 396 -11.67 -10.12 -6.34
C CYS A 396 -11.99 -11.59 -6.61
N GLY A 397 -13.14 -12.10 -6.16
CA GLY A 397 -13.60 -13.47 -6.41
C GLY A 397 -13.71 -13.76 -7.91
N TYR A 398 -14.34 -12.85 -8.66
CA TYR A 398 -14.46 -12.95 -10.12
C TYR A 398 -13.08 -13.02 -10.81
N ARG A 399 -12.17 -12.08 -10.49
CA ARG A 399 -10.83 -12.02 -11.10
C ARG A 399 -9.95 -13.19 -10.67
N ALA A 400 -10.02 -13.62 -9.43
CA ALA A 400 -9.28 -14.78 -8.93
C ALA A 400 -9.70 -16.06 -9.67
N THR A 401 -10.99 -16.21 -9.94
CA THR A 401 -11.55 -17.33 -10.70
C THR A 401 -11.08 -17.30 -12.16
N ALA A 402 -11.21 -16.15 -12.84
CA ALA A 402 -10.73 -15.98 -14.22
C ALA A 402 -9.23 -16.26 -14.39
N ARG A 403 -8.48 -16.14 -13.29
CA ARG A 403 -7.03 -16.28 -13.23
C ARG A 403 -6.55 -17.64 -12.73
N THR A 404 -7.47 -18.49 -12.27
CA THR A 404 -7.18 -19.84 -11.78
C THR A 404 -7.46 -20.82 -12.92
N PRO A 405 -6.49 -21.66 -13.33
CA PRO A 405 -6.72 -22.68 -14.35
C PRO A 405 -7.88 -23.58 -13.94
N ALA A 406 -8.72 -23.97 -14.90
CA ALA A 406 -9.79 -24.92 -14.63
C ALA A 406 -9.17 -26.26 -14.19
N PRO A 407 -9.67 -26.88 -13.11
CA PRO A 407 -9.15 -28.17 -12.66
C PRO A 407 -9.41 -29.23 -13.72
N THR A 408 -8.47 -30.16 -13.89
CA THR A 408 -8.70 -31.34 -14.74
C THR A 408 -9.79 -32.22 -14.11
N ALA A 409 -10.50 -33.03 -14.90
CA ALA A 409 -11.58 -33.89 -14.39
C ALA A 409 -11.12 -34.76 -13.21
N ARG A 410 -9.88 -35.28 -13.27
CA ARG A 410 -9.25 -36.05 -12.18
C ARG A 410 -9.02 -35.21 -10.92
N GLN A 411 -8.58 -33.97 -11.06
CA GLN A 411 -8.42 -33.05 -9.92
C GLN A 411 -9.77 -32.64 -9.32
N ALA A 412 -10.80 -32.47 -10.16
CA ALA A 412 -12.15 -32.16 -9.70
C ALA A 412 -12.76 -33.33 -8.90
N ALA A 413 -12.59 -34.57 -9.35
CA ALA A 413 -13.08 -35.77 -8.65
C ALA A 413 -12.38 -35.99 -7.29
N ASN A 414 -11.08 -35.67 -7.20
CA ASN A 414 -10.30 -35.83 -5.96
C ASN A 414 -10.38 -34.63 -5.02
N ALA A 415 -11.08 -33.55 -5.39
CA ALA A 415 -11.15 -32.35 -4.58
C ALA A 415 -12.22 -32.51 -3.48
N LEU A 416 -11.78 -32.69 -2.23
CA LEU A 416 -12.67 -32.71 -1.05
C LEU A 416 -13.58 -31.48 -0.97
N PHE A 417 -13.08 -30.34 -1.43
CA PHE A 417 -13.83 -29.09 -1.54
C PHE A 417 -13.99 -28.70 -3.00
N GLY A 418 -15.22 -28.39 -3.41
CA GLY A 418 -15.52 -27.88 -4.75
C GLY A 418 -14.67 -26.66 -5.10
N PHE A 419 -14.40 -26.47 -6.40
CA PHE A 419 -13.53 -25.40 -6.91
C PHE A 419 -13.89 -23.99 -6.37
N HIS A 420 -15.17 -23.66 -6.34
CA HIS A 420 -15.68 -22.38 -5.84
C HIS A 420 -15.41 -22.17 -4.34
N LEU A 421 -15.56 -23.24 -3.54
CA LEU A 421 -15.29 -23.20 -2.10
C LEU A 421 -13.79 -23.03 -1.83
N GLN A 422 -12.91 -23.65 -2.63
CA GLN A 422 -11.47 -23.44 -2.50
C GLN A 422 -11.06 -21.98 -2.79
N ILE A 423 -11.71 -21.31 -3.75
CA ILE A 423 -11.47 -19.90 -4.03
C ILE A 423 -12.01 -19.04 -2.89
N ALA A 424 -13.22 -19.34 -2.39
CA ALA A 424 -13.83 -18.66 -1.26
C ALA A 424 -12.92 -18.70 -0.02
N ILE A 425 -12.38 -19.87 0.35
CA ILE A 425 -11.47 -20.01 1.50
C ILE A 425 -10.20 -19.17 1.29
N ARG A 426 -9.62 -19.15 0.09
CA ARG A 426 -8.40 -18.36 -0.19
C ARG A 426 -8.66 -16.86 -0.08
N ILE A 427 -9.77 -16.39 -0.66
CA ILE A 427 -10.16 -14.97 -0.58
C ILE A 427 -10.50 -14.60 0.86
N SER A 428 -11.20 -15.46 1.60
CA SER A 428 -11.49 -15.29 3.02
C SER A 428 -10.22 -15.08 3.83
N VAL A 429 -9.25 -15.99 3.75
CA VAL A 429 -7.97 -15.88 4.50
C VAL A 429 -7.18 -14.64 4.13
N ILE A 430 -7.06 -14.33 2.82
CA ILE A 430 -6.34 -13.11 2.40
C ILE A 430 -7.07 -11.86 2.89
N THR A 431 -8.39 -11.83 2.81
CA THR A 431 -9.19 -10.68 3.23
C THR A 431 -9.05 -10.46 4.74
N SER A 432 -9.14 -11.53 5.55
CA SER A 432 -8.89 -11.45 6.99
C SER A 432 -7.49 -10.94 7.32
N LEU A 433 -6.46 -11.42 6.62
CA LEU A 433 -5.10 -10.94 6.84
C LEU A 433 -4.96 -9.46 6.44
N CYS A 434 -5.58 -9.06 5.32
CA CYS A 434 -5.60 -7.68 4.87
C CYS A 434 -6.37 -6.78 5.85
N THR A 435 -7.49 -7.21 6.44
CA THR A 435 -8.23 -6.39 7.40
C THR A 435 -7.43 -6.17 8.67
N VAL A 436 -6.74 -7.19 9.20
CA VAL A 436 -5.81 -7.04 10.34
C VAL A 436 -4.71 -6.05 10.01
N LEU A 437 -4.05 -6.26 8.88
CA LEU A 437 -2.95 -5.41 8.47
C LEU A 437 -3.41 -3.97 8.28
N LEU A 438 -4.56 -3.75 7.62
CA LEU A 438 -5.11 -2.40 7.46
C LEU A 438 -5.46 -1.77 8.79
N SER A 439 -6.15 -2.49 9.69
CA SER A 439 -6.48 -1.98 11.03
C SER A 439 -5.23 -1.61 11.83
N TRP A 440 -4.18 -2.44 11.78
CA TRP A 440 -2.92 -2.19 12.47
C TRP A 440 -2.08 -1.07 11.84
N LEU A 441 -2.20 -0.85 10.54
CA LEU A 441 -1.48 0.23 9.86
C LEU A 441 -2.23 1.57 9.88
N THR A 442 -3.55 1.55 10.11
CA THR A 442 -4.36 2.77 10.27
C THR A 442 -4.56 3.19 11.72
N THR A 443 -4.14 2.38 12.70
CA THR A 443 -4.07 2.86 14.08
C THR A 443 -3.21 4.10 14.13
N ALA A 444 -3.76 5.13 14.76
CA ALA A 444 -3.10 6.40 14.95
C ALA A 444 -3.15 6.69 16.45
N SER A 445 -1.99 6.77 17.09
CA SER A 445 -1.90 7.12 18.50
C SER A 445 -1.07 8.39 18.65
N GLY A 446 -1.51 9.26 19.55
CA GLY A 446 -0.84 10.50 19.87
C GLY A 446 -0.91 10.72 21.37
N SER A 447 0.22 10.72 22.06
CA SER A 447 0.29 11.05 23.47
C SER A 447 0.94 12.41 23.66
N PHE A 448 0.43 13.17 24.61
CA PHE A 448 0.97 14.46 25.01
C PHE A 448 1.00 14.50 26.53
N GLY A 449 2.19 14.62 27.11
CA GLY A 449 2.44 14.68 28.54
C GLY A 449 3.08 16.01 28.92
N ILE A 450 2.65 16.55 30.06
CA ILE A 450 3.27 17.68 30.74
C ILE A 450 3.92 17.13 32.01
N GLY A 451 5.24 17.25 32.10
CA GLY A 451 6.05 16.85 33.23
C GLY A 451 6.74 18.02 33.92
N ILE A 452 6.96 17.88 35.23
CA ILE A 452 7.78 18.79 36.03
C ILE A 452 8.86 17.94 36.69
N MET A 453 10.14 18.25 36.44
CA MET A 453 11.29 17.51 37.01
C MET A 453 11.27 16.00 36.69
N GLY A 454 10.93 15.62 35.46
CA GLY A 454 10.86 14.20 35.04
C GLY A 454 9.64 13.43 35.55
N MET A 455 8.78 14.05 36.37
CA MET A 455 7.51 13.48 36.83
C MET A 455 6.37 13.98 35.96
N GLN A 456 5.64 13.07 35.29
CA GLN A 456 4.50 13.40 34.43
C GLN A 456 3.29 13.81 35.29
N MET A 457 2.96 15.10 35.30
CA MET A 457 1.89 15.69 36.12
C MET A 457 0.53 15.68 35.42
N GLY A 458 0.48 15.44 34.11
CA GLY A 458 -0.76 15.23 33.39
C GLY A 458 -0.52 15.13 31.89
N GLY A 459 -1.58 14.90 31.13
CA GLY A 459 -1.48 14.76 29.68
C GLY A 459 -2.81 14.55 28.97
N ALA A 460 -2.74 14.41 27.65
CA ALA A 460 -3.82 13.96 26.80
C ALA A 460 -3.30 12.83 25.89
N GLU A 461 -4.02 11.73 25.86
CA GLU A 461 -3.79 10.63 24.92
C GLU A 461 -4.96 10.62 23.95
N ALA A 462 -4.64 10.73 22.66
CA ALA A 462 -5.55 10.55 21.56
C ALA A 462 -5.23 9.20 20.93
N ASP A 463 -6.16 8.25 21.00
CA ASP A 463 -6.01 6.95 20.35
C ASP A 463 -7.14 6.77 19.34
N LEU A 464 -6.76 6.33 18.15
CA LEU A 464 -7.65 5.83 17.12
C LEU A 464 -7.33 4.35 16.95
N SER A 465 -8.03 3.52 17.71
CA SER A 465 -7.91 2.08 17.65
C SER A 465 -9.17 1.41 17.11
N GLY A 466 -8.95 0.33 16.36
CA GLY A 466 -9.98 -0.54 15.83
C GLY A 466 -9.89 -1.92 16.49
N ASN A 467 -11.03 -2.48 16.89
CA ASN A 467 -11.06 -3.87 17.34
C ASN A 467 -10.86 -4.79 16.12
N TRP A 468 -9.66 -5.36 16.00
CA TRP A 468 -9.26 -6.17 14.85
C TRP A 468 -9.93 -7.54 14.82
N LEU A 469 -10.38 -8.08 15.97
CA LEU A 469 -10.99 -9.41 16.06
C LEU A 469 -12.31 -9.52 15.27
N PRO A 470 -13.31 -8.64 15.45
CA PRO A 470 -14.51 -8.67 14.63
C PRO A 470 -14.19 -8.38 13.15
N ALA A 471 -13.20 -7.53 12.87
CA ALA A 471 -12.77 -7.24 11.50
C ALA A 471 -12.18 -8.47 10.78
N ILE A 472 -11.48 -9.36 11.50
CA ILE A 472 -11.01 -10.66 10.98
C ILE A 472 -12.18 -11.55 10.62
N LEU A 473 -13.11 -11.72 11.57
CA LEU A 473 -14.21 -12.69 11.45
C LEU A 473 -15.17 -12.25 10.35
N ILE A 474 -15.64 -11.00 10.41
CA ILE A 474 -16.57 -10.45 9.42
C ILE A 474 -15.88 -10.31 8.06
N GLY A 475 -14.64 -9.80 8.01
CA GLY A 475 -13.86 -9.73 6.78
C GLY A 475 -13.64 -11.10 6.12
N GLY A 476 -13.42 -12.13 6.93
CA GLY A 476 -13.30 -13.52 6.50
C GLY A 476 -14.60 -14.08 5.94
N ILE A 477 -15.71 -13.89 6.65
CA ILE A 477 -17.05 -14.34 6.22
C ILE A 477 -17.46 -13.63 4.93
N LEU A 478 -17.36 -12.30 4.89
CA LEU A 478 -17.67 -11.49 3.70
C LEU A 478 -16.76 -11.86 2.52
N GLY A 479 -15.45 -12.02 2.77
CA GLY A 479 -14.48 -12.45 1.76
C GLY A 479 -14.79 -13.83 1.20
N GLY A 480 -15.20 -14.78 2.06
CA GLY A 480 -15.63 -16.11 1.65
C GLY A 480 -16.90 -16.07 0.81
N ALA A 481 -17.95 -15.39 1.30
CA ALA A 481 -19.23 -15.27 0.61
C ALA A 481 -19.09 -14.55 -0.75
N ALA A 482 -18.41 -13.41 -0.78
CA ALA A 482 -18.16 -12.66 -2.02
C ALA A 482 -17.21 -13.39 -2.98
N GLY A 483 -16.21 -14.10 -2.45
CA GLY A 483 -15.34 -14.98 -3.22
C GLY A 483 -16.12 -16.11 -3.91
N TYR A 484 -17.01 -16.75 -3.18
CA TYR A 484 -17.92 -17.78 -3.70
C TYR A 484 -18.85 -17.21 -4.78
N ALA A 485 -19.56 -16.12 -4.47
CA ALA A 485 -20.48 -15.47 -5.41
C ALA A 485 -19.78 -14.99 -6.69
N GLY A 486 -18.63 -14.34 -6.56
CA GLY A 486 -17.84 -13.86 -7.70
C GLY A 486 -17.33 -14.99 -8.59
N SER A 487 -17.01 -16.14 -7.99
CA SER A 487 -16.59 -17.32 -8.74
C SER A 487 -17.73 -17.97 -9.54
N HIS A 488 -18.94 -18.00 -8.99
CA HIS A 488 -20.15 -18.44 -9.69
C HIS A 488 -20.54 -17.49 -10.82
N LEU A 489 -20.49 -16.18 -10.57
CA LEU A 489 -20.77 -15.16 -11.58
C LEU A 489 -19.83 -15.30 -12.79
N HIS A 490 -18.55 -15.59 -12.56
CA HIS A 490 -17.60 -15.87 -13.63
C HIS A 490 -17.97 -17.13 -14.43
N HIS A 491 -18.36 -18.21 -13.75
CA HIS A 491 -18.78 -19.44 -14.40
C HIS A 491 -20.03 -19.25 -15.26
N LEU A 492 -21.06 -18.59 -14.73
CA LEU A 492 -22.28 -18.25 -15.48
C LEU A 492 -21.95 -17.41 -16.71
N HIS A 493 -21.14 -16.36 -16.55
CA HIS A 493 -20.72 -15.52 -17.67
C HIS A 493 -19.93 -16.31 -18.74
N ARG A 494 -19.14 -17.32 -18.35
CA ARG A 494 -18.47 -18.23 -19.28
C ARG A 494 -19.46 -19.11 -20.03
N LEU A 495 -20.47 -19.67 -19.35
CA LEU A 495 -21.54 -20.47 -19.99
C LEU A 495 -22.34 -19.64 -21.00
N TYR A 496 -22.71 -18.40 -20.62
CA TYR A 496 -23.40 -17.48 -21.53
C TYR A 496 -22.57 -17.16 -22.77
N ARG A 497 -21.25 -16.94 -22.64
CA ARG A 497 -20.37 -16.73 -23.80
C ARG A 497 -20.26 -17.95 -24.72
N MET A 498 -20.22 -19.16 -24.16
CA MET A 498 -20.18 -20.39 -24.96
C MET A 498 -21.48 -20.59 -25.74
N ARG A 499 -22.64 -20.37 -25.09
CA ARG A 499 -23.96 -20.48 -25.75
C ARG A 499 -24.14 -19.45 -26.89
N ARG A 500 -23.54 -18.26 -26.76
CA ARG A 500 -23.60 -17.22 -27.80
C ARG A 500 -22.66 -17.48 -28.98
N SER A 501 -21.63 -18.31 -28.80
CA SER A 501 -20.66 -18.63 -29.86
C SER A 501 -21.12 -19.78 -30.76
N THR A 502 -22.19 -20.49 -30.37
CA THR A 502 -22.82 -21.56 -31.15
C THR A 502 -23.81 -21.07 -32.21
N THR A 503 -23.82 -19.78 -32.55
CA THR A 503 -24.50 -19.36 -33.77
C THR A 503 -23.80 -20.09 -34.92
N PRO A 504 -24.50 -20.99 -35.65
CA PRO A 504 -23.88 -21.71 -36.75
C PRO A 504 -23.30 -20.65 -37.71
N PRO A 505 -22.06 -20.83 -38.19
CA PRO A 505 -21.49 -19.90 -39.16
C PRO A 505 -22.52 -19.77 -40.28
N ASP A 506 -23.00 -18.54 -40.43
CA ASP A 506 -24.03 -18.19 -41.41
C ASP A 506 -23.56 -18.75 -42.76
N GLU A 507 -24.26 -19.77 -43.25
CA GLU A 507 -24.02 -20.48 -44.50
C GLU A 507 -24.36 -19.57 -45.70
N LYS A 508 -24.16 -18.26 -45.54
CA LYS A 508 -24.45 -17.20 -46.52
C LYS A 508 -23.25 -16.84 -47.38
N GLY A 509 -22.13 -17.53 -47.20
CA GLY A 509 -20.89 -17.30 -47.94
C GLY A 509 -20.35 -18.54 -48.63
N ARG A 510 -21.19 -19.56 -48.91
CA ARG A 510 -20.82 -20.55 -49.91
C ARG A 510 -20.98 -19.85 -51.27
N PRO A 511 -19.90 -19.50 -51.98
CA PRO A 511 -20.05 -19.00 -53.35
C PRO A 511 -20.81 -20.07 -54.12
N ASP A 512 -21.90 -19.64 -54.77
CA ASP A 512 -22.72 -20.45 -55.65
C ASP A 512 -21.84 -21.40 -56.47
N LEU A 513 -21.89 -22.67 -56.09
CA LEU A 513 -21.53 -23.75 -56.99
C LEU A 513 -22.58 -23.70 -58.09
N SER A 514 -22.25 -23.00 -59.17
CA SER A 514 -23.03 -22.96 -60.39
C SER A 514 -23.45 -24.40 -60.75
N PRO A 515 -24.73 -24.63 -61.10
CA PRO A 515 -25.22 -25.97 -61.41
C PRO A 515 -24.38 -26.57 -62.54
N PRO A 516 -24.03 -27.88 -62.47
CA PRO A 516 -23.27 -28.52 -63.52
C PRO A 516 -24.11 -28.50 -64.81
N THR A 517 -23.68 -27.71 -65.78
CA THR A 517 -24.16 -27.80 -67.16
C THR A 517 -23.99 -29.23 -67.64
N GLU A 518 -25.15 -29.86 -67.78
CA GLU A 518 -25.47 -31.06 -68.52
C GLU A 518 -24.68 -31.11 -69.84
N ARG A 519 -23.55 -31.82 -69.85
CA ARG A 519 -22.89 -32.26 -71.09
C ARG A 519 -23.27 -33.69 -71.36
N ALA A 520 -24.11 -33.82 -72.37
CA ALA A 520 -24.55 -35.04 -73.03
C ALA A 520 -23.42 -36.06 -73.20
N ARG A 521 -23.69 -37.31 -72.80
CA ARG A 521 -22.94 -38.49 -73.19
C ARG A 521 -23.17 -38.76 -74.68
N PRO A 522 -22.12 -38.91 -75.52
CA PRO A 522 -22.20 -39.68 -76.73
C PRO A 522 -22.14 -41.17 -76.39
N ARG A 523 -23.14 -41.88 -76.89
CA ARG A 523 -23.27 -43.33 -76.92
C ARG A 523 -22.50 -43.85 -78.15
N ALA A 524 -21.83 -44.98 -77.96
CA ALA A 524 -21.59 -46.03 -78.96
C ALA A 524 -20.41 -45.94 -79.95
N ALA A 525 -20.02 -47.17 -80.34
CA ALA A 525 -19.14 -47.65 -81.41
C ALA A 525 -17.62 -47.62 -81.09
N ALA A 526 -16.97 -48.74 -80.74
CA ALA A 526 -16.75 -50.01 -81.45
C ALA A 526 -15.51 -50.00 -82.38
N ALA A 527 -14.79 -51.13 -82.35
CA ALA A 527 -13.76 -51.59 -83.29
C ALA A 527 -12.36 -50.93 -83.13
N LYS A 528 -11.20 -51.62 -83.20
CA LYS A 528 -10.81 -52.87 -83.87
C LYS A 528 -9.66 -53.58 -83.12
N ASN A 529 -9.60 -54.90 -83.29
CA ASN A 529 -8.52 -55.82 -82.94
C ASN A 529 -7.19 -55.50 -83.64
N SER A 530 -6.06 -55.79 -82.97
CA SER A 530 -4.98 -56.68 -83.43
C SER A 530 -3.96 -56.87 -82.32
#